data_AF-A0A5J4DS72-F1
#
_entry.id   AF-A0A5J4DS72-F1
#
_cell.length_a   1.000
_cell.length_b   1.000
_cell.length_c   1.000
_cell.angle_alpha   90.00
_cell.angle_beta   90.00
_cell.angle_gamma   90.00
#
_symmetry.space_group_name_H-M   'P 1'
#
loop_
_entity.id
_entity.type
_entity.pdbx_description
1 polymer ?
#
loop_
_entity_poly.entity_id
_entity_poly.type
_entity_poly.pdbx_seq_one_letter_code
_entity_poly.pdbx_strand_id
1 'polypeptide(L)'
;MVDRKIPVISETRQWDDKRKITVSARTKEEEQDYRFFLEGDIPWVKLDSEHFEKLKEKMPESIASKRDRYVSAYKIPEQVANVLSSDKYYADLFEQSHDEKNAKEIANIITTDLMGFVDTREKRETLKLTPVHLTELANAIITNKLSRNSAKTALQEIVKTGKPLSEIITEQDLGNVSNESEITSVIDEVIKEEANAVKEINEKPETLNFLVGKVMQKTKGKANPTTTLNILKKKLGLS
;
A
#
# COMPACT_ATOMS: atom_id res chain seq x y z
N MET A 1 20.23 -6.18 38.45
CA MET A 1 19.70 -6.63 39.76
C MET A 1 20.67 -7.59 40.45
N VAL A 2 21.22 -8.58 39.73
CA VAL A 2 22.28 -9.47 40.23
C VAL A 2 23.56 -8.71 40.60
N ASP A 3 24.05 -7.80 39.74
CA ASP A 3 25.23 -6.94 40.03
C ASP A 3 25.06 -5.98 41.22
N ARG A 4 23.82 -5.70 41.63
CA ARG A 4 23.50 -4.79 42.74
C ARG A 4 23.09 -5.52 44.02
N LYS A 5 23.23 -6.86 44.07
CA LYS A 5 22.82 -7.71 45.20
C LYS A 5 21.36 -7.50 45.65
N ILE A 6 20.46 -7.15 44.72
CA ILE A 6 19.04 -6.99 45.02
C ILE A 6 18.37 -8.38 44.93
N PRO A 7 17.66 -8.84 45.98
CA PRO A 7 17.01 -10.16 45.96
C PRO A 7 15.92 -10.20 44.89
N VAL A 8 15.94 -11.27 44.07
CA VAL A 8 14.94 -11.51 43.03
C VAL A 8 13.80 -12.32 43.64
N ILE A 9 12.63 -11.71 43.78
CA ILE A 9 11.41 -12.34 44.31
C ILE A 9 10.41 -12.60 43.19
N SER A 10 9.63 -13.68 43.31
CA SER A 10 8.56 -13.99 42.36
C SER A 10 7.34 -13.13 42.67
N GLU A 11 6.87 -12.37 41.69
CA GLU A 11 5.74 -11.45 41.84
C GLU A 11 4.94 -11.35 40.55
N THR A 12 3.66 -11.00 40.69
CA THR A 12 2.83 -10.59 39.56
C THR A 12 2.82 -9.07 39.52
N ARG A 13 3.28 -8.48 38.42
CA ARG A 13 3.29 -7.03 38.23
C ARG A 13 2.25 -6.63 37.20
N GLN A 14 1.67 -5.45 37.39
CA GLN A 14 0.80 -4.80 36.42
C GLN A 14 1.57 -3.67 35.73
N TRP A 15 1.21 -3.37 34.49
CA TRP A 15 1.76 -2.24 33.75
C TRP A 15 0.90 -1.00 33.99
N ASP A 16 1.53 0.11 34.39
CA ASP A 16 0.90 1.43 34.49
C ASP A 16 1.32 2.26 33.28
N ASP A 17 0.40 2.40 32.32
CA ASP A 17 0.62 3.16 31.08
C ASP A 17 0.98 4.63 31.32
N LYS A 18 0.37 5.27 32.34
CA LYS A 18 0.57 6.72 32.61
C LYS A 18 1.98 6.98 33.10
N ARG A 19 2.46 6.13 34.01
CA ARG A 19 3.77 6.27 34.65
C ARG A 19 4.87 5.53 33.90
N LYS A 20 4.51 4.68 32.92
CA LYS A 20 5.41 3.81 32.16
C LYS A 20 6.28 2.94 33.07
N ILE A 21 5.69 2.44 34.16
CA ILE A 21 6.34 1.56 35.11
C ILE A 21 5.51 0.30 35.28
N THR A 22 6.17 -0.77 35.72
CA THR A 22 5.47 -1.92 36.28
C THR A 22 5.28 -1.70 37.78
N VAL A 23 4.12 -2.02 38.32
CA VAL A 23 3.79 -1.94 39.75
C VAL A 23 3.53 -3.35 40.26
N SER A 24 4.10 -3.71 41.42
CA SER A 24 3.85 -5.02 42.01
C SER A 24 2.41 -5.09 42.52
N ALA A 25 1.68 -6.13 42.10
CA ALA A 25 0.29 -6.35 42.50
C ALA A 25 0.19 -7.41 43.62
N ARG A 26 0.93 -8.52 43.47
CA ARG A 26 1.02 -9.57 44.49
C ARG A 26 2.39 -10.24 44.45
N THR A 27 2.93 -10.54 45.62
CA THR A 27 4.08 -11.43 45.76
C THR A 27 3.60 -12.88 45.68
N LYS A 28 4.31 -13.74 44.96
CA LYS A 28 4.05 -15.19 44.94
C LYS A 28 4.88 -15.80 46.05
N GLU A 29 4.27 -16.09 47.19
CA GLU A 29 4.93 -16.75 48.32
C GLU A 29 5.00 -18.27 48.13
N GLU A 30 4.01 -18.88 47.47
CA GLU A 30 3.98 -20.30 47.09
C GLU A 30 3.34 -20.49 45.69
N GLU A 31 3.64 -21.59 44.99
CA GLU A 31 2.92 -21.96 43.76
C GLU A 31 1.46 -22.26 44.11
N GLN A 32 0.52 -21.65 43.38
CA GLN A 32 -0.91 -21.89 43.65
C GLN A 32 -1.27 -23.33 43.27
N ASP A 33 -1.77 -24.10 44.23
CA ASP A 33 -2.33 -25.42 43.96
C ASP A 33 -3.71 -25.27 43.31
N TYR A 34 -3.73 -25.33 41.98
CA TYR A 34 -4.95 -25.29 41.17
C TYR A 34 -5.76 -26.59 41.25
N ARG A 35 -5.27 -27.62 41.94
CA ARG A 35 -5.93 -28.92 42.12
C ARG A 35 -6.45 -29.48 40.80
N PHE A 36 -5.57 -29.61 39.81
CA PHE A 36 -5.94 -30.18 38.51
C PHE A 36 -6.41 -31.64 38.69
N PHE A 37 -7.61 -31.95 38.19
CA PHE A 37 -8.14 -33.31 38.07
C PHE A 37 -8.78 -33.49 36.69
N LEU A 38 -9.01 -34.75 36.31
CA LEU A 38 -9.68 -35.06 35.04
C LEU A 38 -11.16 -34.68 35.14
N GLU A 39 -11.61 -33.87 34.20
CA GLU A 39 -13.02 -33.52 34.07
C GLU A 39 -13.85 -34.79 33.82
N GLY A 40 -14.84 -35.04 34.69
CA GLY A 40 -15.68 -36.23 34.66
C GLY A 40 -16.92 -36.06 33.79
N ASP A 41 -17.36 -34.80 33.59
CA ASP A 41 -18.57 -34.49 32.84
C ASP A 41 -18.34 -34.46 31.33
N ILE A 42 -17.11 -34.26 30.88
CA ILE A 42 -16.75 -34.17 29.45
C ILE A 42 -16.16 -35.50 28.99
N PRO A 43 -16.79 -36.20 28.03
CA PRO A 43 -16.24 -37.42 27.48
C PRO A 43 -14.96 -37.13 26.67
N TRP A 44 -14.09 -38.13 26.57
CA TRP A 44 -12.85 -38.04 25.81
C TRP A 44 -13.10 -37.64 24.35
N VAL A 45 -12.50 -36.52 23.93
CA VAL A 45 -12.51 -36.07 22.54
C VAL A 45 -11.45 -36.84 21.76
N LYS A 46 -11.90 -37.73 20.86
CA LYS A 46 -11.02 -38.46 19.93
C LYS A 46 -11.06 -37.78 18.56
N LEU A 47 -9.93 -37.27 18.11
CA LEU A 47 -9.76 -36.74 16.76
C LEU A 47 -9.14 -37.83 15.89
N ASP A 48 -9.89 -38.34 14.92
CA ASP A 48 -9.36 -39.30 13.95
C ASP A 48 -8.65 -38.60 12.77
N SER A 49 -7.96 -39.38 11.95
CA SER A 49 -7.26 -38.89 10.77
C SER A 49 -8.18 -38.23 9.74
N GLU A 50 -9.44 -38.65 9.63
CA GLU A 50 -10.41 -38.05 8.70
C GLU A 50 -10.74 -36.62 9.12
N HIS A 51 -10.90 -36.37 10.42
CA HIS A 51 -11.08 -35.01 10.97
C HIS A 51 -9.86 -34.13 10.68
N PHE A 52 -8.64 -34.66 10.85
CA PHE A 52 -7.41 -33.91 10.56
C PHE A 52 -7.28 -33.54 9.09
N GLU A 53 -7.52 -34.48 8.17
CA GLU A 53 -7.43 -34.21 6.73
C GLU A 53 -8.50 -33.20 6.28
N LYS A 54 -9.74 -33.31 6.78
CA LYS A 54 -10.79 -32.31 6.52
C LYS A 54 -10.43 -30.91 7.01
N LEU A 55 -9.79 -30.79 8.17
CA LEU A 55 -9.35 -29.50 8.71
C LEU A 55 -8.18 -28.93 7.90
N LYS A 56 -7.24 -29.77 7.50
CA LYS A 56 -6.08 -29.38 6.70
C LYS A 56 -6.49 -28.87 5.32
N GLU A 57 -7.47 -29.51 4.69
CA GLU A 57 -8.00 -29.08 3.39
C GLU A 57 -8.71 -27.71 3.45
N LYS A 58 -9.39 -27.42 4.57
CA LYS A 58 -10.06 -26.14 4.79
C LYS A 58 -9.15 -25.04 5.34
N MET A 59 -7.91 -25.38 5.70
CA MET A 59 -7.00 -24.44 6.33
C MET A 59 -6.54 -23.40 5.30
N PRO A 60 -6.77 -22.09 5.55
CA PRO A 60 -6.32 -21.07 4.63
C PRO A 60 -4.79 -21.03 4.60
N GLU A 61 -4.26 -20.52 3.49
CA GLU A 61 -2.84 -20.23 3.36
C GLU A 61 -2.38 -19.29 4.49
N SER A 62 -1.27 -19.65 5.14
CA SER A 62 -0.70 -18.84 6.22
C SER A 62 -0.20 -17.48 5.67
N ILE A 63 -0.15 -16.47 6.54
CA ILE A 63 0.36 -15.13 6.17
C ILE A 63 1.79 -15.22 5.62
N ALA A 64 2.64 -16.02 6.25
CA ALA A 64 4.02 -16.23 5.81
C ALA A 64 4.07 -16.89 4.42
N SER A 65 3.26 -17.93 4.20
CA SER A 65 3.17 -18.61 2.89
C SER A 65 2.67 -17.65 1.79
N LYS A 66 1.64 -16.85 2.07
CA LYS A 66 1.14 -15.81 1.14
C LYS A 66 2.25 -14.83 0.77
N ARG A 67 2.96 -14.30 1.77
CA ARG A 67 4.08 -13.37 1.55
C ARG A 67 5.14 -13.99 0.64
N ASP A 68 5.56 -15.21 0.92
CA ASP A 68 6.62 -15.88 0.16
C ASP A 68 6.16 -16.17 -1.29
N ARG A 69 4.88 -16.50 -1.49
CA ARG A 69 4.27 -16.62 -2.81
C ARG A 69 4.25 -15.30 -3.56
N TYR A 70 3.87 -14.20 -2.90
CA TYR A 70 3.84 -12.87 -3.53
C TYR A 70 5.22 -12.44 -4.05
N VAL A 71 6.27 -12.73 -3.28
CA VAL A 71 7.65 -12.43 -3.69
C VAL A 71 8.11 -13.35 -4.83
N SER A 72 7.89 -14.66 -4.69
CA SER A 72 8.41 -15.65 -5.64
C SER A 72 7.67 -15.63 -6.98
N ALA A 73 6.34 -15.64 -6.96
CA ALA A 73 5.47 -15.71 -8.15
C ALA A 73 5.30 -14.36 -8.84
N TYR A 74 5.01 -13.29 -8.08
CA TYR A 74 4.64 -11.99 -8.66
C TYR A 74 5.77 -10.95 -8.62
N LYS A 75 6.95 -11.31 -8.09
CA LYS A 75 8.11 -10.41 -7.94
C LYS A 75 7.77 -9.12 -7.19
N ILE A 76 6.84 -9.21 -6.24
CA ILE A 76 6.49 -8.11 -5.35
C ILE A 76 7.64 -7.94 -4.34
N PRO A 77 8.12 -6.72 -4.06
CA PRO A 77 9.15 -6.50 -3.06
C PRO A 77 8.72 -7.03 -1.68
N GLU A 78 9.65 -7.61 -0.93
CA GLU A 78 9.35 -8.25 0.37
C GLU A 78 8.62 -7.32 1.35
N GLN A 79 9.02 -6.05 1.40
CA GLN A 79 8.36 -5.04 2.25
C GLN A 79 6.88 -4.86 1.88
N VAL A 80 6.58 -4.77 0.58
CA VAL A 80 5.20 -4.63 0.07
C VAL A 80 4.41 -5.91 0.33
N ALA A 81 5.02 -7.08 0.07
CA ALA A 81 4.38 -8.37 0.32
C ALA A 81 4.05 -8.58 1.81
N ASN A 82 4.93 -8.14 2.72
CA ASN A 82 4.71 -8.22 4.16
C ASN A 82 3.52 -7.35 4.59
N VAL A 83 3.47 -6.11 4.12
CA VAL A 83 2.35 -5.19 4.42
C VAL A 83 1.04 -5.73 3.85
N LEU A 84 1.05 -6.21 2.60
CA LEU A 84 -0.13 -6.71 1.92
C LEU A 84 -0.70 -7.99 2.55
N SER A 85 0.17 -8.91 2.98
CA SER A 85 -0.24 -10.19 3.59
C SER A 85 -0.68 -10.06 5.04
N SER A 86 -0.27 -9.00 5.74
CA SER A 86 -0.56 -8.78 7.17
C SER A 86 -2.04 -8.51 7.46
N ASP A 87 -2.78 -7.94 6.51
CA ASP A 87 -4.20 -7.62 6.65
C ASP A 87 -5.02 -8.47 5.67
N LYS A 88 -5.91 -9.30 6.23
CA LYS A 88 -6.77 -10.20 5.45
C LYS A 88 -7.60 -9.47 4.39
N TYR A 89 -8.10 -8.27 4.70
CA TYR A 89 -8.94 -7.52 3.78
C TYR A 89 -8.17 -7.14 2.51
N TYR A 90 -6.97 -6.58 2.66
CA TYR A 90 -6.14 -6.18 1.52
C TYR A 90 -5.54 -7.37 0.79
N ALA A 91 -5.19 -8.44 1.51
CA ALA A 91 -4.76 -9.69 0.90
C ALA A 91 -5.87 -10.28 0.01
N ASP A 92 -7.10 -10.39 0.52
CA ASP A 92 -8.22 -10.95 -0.24
C ASP A 92 -8.62 -10.04 -1.41
N LEU A 93 -8.53 -8.71 -1.26
CA LEU A 93 -8.76 -7.74 -2.33
C LEU A 93 -7.71 -7.88 -3.43
N PHE A 94 -6.43 -8.03 -3.06
CA PHE A 94 -5.36 -8.30 -4.02
C PHE A 94 -5.62 -9.58 -4.79
N GLU A 95 -5.90 -10.69 -4.11
CA GLU A 95 -6.16 -12.00 -4.75
C GLU A 95 -7.33 -11.98 -5.73
N GLN A 96 -8.34 -11.15 -5.47
CA GLN A 96 -9.50 -11.02 -6.36
C GLN A 96 -9.28 -10.05 -7.52
N SER A 97 -8.24 -9.21 -7.44
CA SER A 97 -7.96 -8.16 -8.43
C SER A 97 -6.83 -8.51 -9.39
N HIS A 98 -5.87 -9.33 -8.97
CA HIS A 98 -4.63 -9.52 -9.72
C HIS A 98 -4.71 -10.57 -10.82
N ASP A 99 -3.92 -10.31 -11.85
CA ASP A 99 -3.43 -11.24 -12.86
C ASP A 99 -1.90 -11.22 -12.80
N GLU A 100 -1.25 -12.19 -13.44
CA GLU A 100 0.23 -12.29 -13.47
C GLU A 100 0.93 -11.02 -13.96
N LYS A 101 0.29 -10.25 -14.86
CA LYS A 101 0.87 -9.05 -15.46
C LYS A 101 0.72 -7.79 -14.60
N ASN A 102 -0.34 -7.70 -13.79
CA ASN A 102 -0.69 -6.50 -13.04
C ASN A 102 -0.53 -6.67 -11.52
N ALA A 103 -0.19 -7.87 -11.03
CA ALA A 103 -0.01 -8.15 -9.61
C ALA A 103 0.92 -7.16 -8.90
N LYS A 104 2.09 -6.89 -9.47
CA LYS A 104 3.03 -5.91 -8.89
C LYS A 104 2.42 -4.52 -8.78
N GLU A 105 1.60 -4.15 -9.77
CA GLU A 105 0.97 -2.85 -9.83
C GLU A 105 -0.15 -2.70 -8.80
N ILE A 106 -1.02 -3.71 -8.72
CA ILE A 106 -2.12 -3.74 -7.76
C ILE A 106 -1.59 -3.74 -6.33
N ALA A 107 -0.53 -4.52 -6.05
CA ALA A 107 0.13 -4.51 -4.76
C ALA A 107 0.58 -3.09 -4.37
N ASN A 108 1.22 -2.37 -5.29
CA ASN A 108 1.66 -0.99 -5.04
C ASN A 108 0.48 -0.02 -4.82
N ILE A 109 -0.57 -0.11 -5.64
CA ILE A 109 -1.78 0.72 -5.52
C ILE A 109 -2.42 0.51 -4.14
N ILE A 110 -2.54 -0.76 -3.71
CA ILE A 110 -3.13 -1.10 -2.42
C ILE A 110 -2.28 -0.53 -1.28
N THR A 111 -0.98 -0.84 -1.25
CA THR A 111 -0.13 -0.47 -0.10
C THR A 111 0.16 1.03 -0.02
N THR A 112 0.25 1.72 -1.16
CA THR A 112 0.71 3.12 -1.20
C THR A 112 -0.45 4.10 -1.17
N ASP A 113 -1.53 3.82 -1.89
CA ASP A 113 -2.63 4.76 -2.07
C ASP A 113 -3.88 4.32 -1.31
N LEU A 114 -4.36 3.09 -1.53
CA LEU A 114 -5.62 2.63 -0.94
C LEU A 114 -5.57 2.58 0.59
N MET A 115 -4.49 2.04 1.17
CA MET A 115 -4.30 2.01 2.63
C MET A 115 -4.28 3.42 3.23
N GLY A 116 -3.78 4.42 2.50
CA GLY A 116 -3.79 5.81 2.93
C GLY A 116 -5.18 6.45 2.86
N PHE A 117 -6.02 6.06 1.90
CA PHE A 117 -7.39 6.57 1.78
C PHE A 117 -8.37 5.88 2.74
N VAL A 118 -8.11 4.61 3.05
CA VAL A 118 -8.99 3.73 3.83
C VAL A 118 -8.26 3.25 5.09
N ASP A 119 -7.91 4.20 5.95
CA ASP A 119 -7.12 4.01 7.17
C ASP A 119 -7.94 3.45 8.35
N THR A 120 -9.26 3.63 8.36
CA THR A 120 -10.15 3.15 9.42
C THR A 120 -11.07 2.01 8.96
N ARG A 121 -11.53 1.18 9.91
CA ARG A 121 -12.47 0.08 9.62
C ARG A 121 -13.81 0.59 9.07
N GLU A 122 -14.34 1.69 9.61
CA GLU A 122 -15.61 2.29 9.15
C GLU A 122 -15.55 2.72 7.67
N LYS A 123 -14.41 3.24 7.22
CA LYS A 123 -14.20 3.57 5.81
C LYS A 123 -14.15 2.34 4.91
N ARG A 124 -13.72 1.18 5.43
CA ARG A 124 -13.71 -0.09 4.68
C ARG A 124 -15.13 -0.61 4.45
N GLU A 125 -16.00 -0.48 5.45
CA GLU A 125 -17.39 -0.96 5.36
C GLU A 125 -18.25 -0.13 4.40
N THR A 126 -17.95 1.16 4.28
CA THR A 126 -18.63 2.08 3.33
C THR A 126 -17.98 2.12 1.95
N LEU A 127 -16.92 1.33 1.74
CA LEU A 127 -16.13 1.36 0.52
C LEU A 127 -16.92 0.78 -0.66
N LYS A 128 -17.07 1.57 -1.73
CA LYS A 128 -17.71 1.15 -2.98
C LYS A 128 -16.73 0.61 -4.02
N LEU A 129 -15.44 0.59 -3.70
CA LEU A 129 -14.40 0.03 -4.55
C LEU A 129 -14.54 -1.49 -4.62
N THR A 130 -14.49 -2.02 -5.85
CA THR A 130 -14.55 -3.45 -6.12
C THR A 130 -13.19 -3.94 -6.65
N PRO A 131 -12.94 -5.27 -6.66
CA PRO A 131 -11.72 -5.80 -7.24
C PRO A 131 -11.50 -5.40 -8.70
N VAL A 132 -12.59 -5.30 -9.48
CA VAL A 132 -12.57 -4.91 -10.91
C VAL A 132 -12.00 -3.51 -11.09
N HIS A 133 -12.35 -2.56 -10.22
CA HIS A 133 -11.81 -1.20 -10.30
C HIS A 133 -10.28 -1.17 -10.17
N LEU A 134 -9.71 -2.01 -9.30
CA LEU A 134 -8.25 -2.09 -9.15
C LEU A 134 -7.60 -2.73 -10.38
N THR A 135 -8.20 -3.77 -10.94
CA THR A 135 -7.72 -4.40 -12.18
C THR A 135 -7.71 -3.41 -13.34
N GLU A 136 -8.81 -2.68 -13.54
CA GLU A 136 -8.91 -1.65 -14.59
C GLU A 136 -7.89 -0.54 -14.39
N LEU A 137 -7.73 -0.06 -13.15
CA LEU A 137 -6.80 1.01 -12.82
C LEU A 137 -5.35 0.60 -13.05
N ALA A 138 -4.96 -0.58 -12.57
CA ALA A 138 -3.62 -1.12 -12.79
C ALA A 138 -3.32 -1.31 -14.28
N ASN A 139 -4.26 -1.87 -15.03
CA ASN A 139 -4.11 -2.05 -16.48
C ASN A 139 -4.02 -0.70 -17.22
N ALA A 140 -4.77 0.31 -16.81
CA ALA A 140 -4.70 1.66 -17.38
C ALA A 140 -3.33 2.32 -17.14
N ILE A 141 -2.68 2.06 -16.01
CA ILE A 141 -1.32 2.54 -15.75
C ILE A 141 -0.30 1.77 -16.59
N ILE A 142 -0.37 0.44 -16.62
CA ILE A 142 0.55 -0.42 -17.39
C ILE A 142 0.51 -0.08 -18.88
N THR A 143 -0.68 0.19 -19.41
CA THR A 143 -0.89 0.58 -20.81
C THR A 143 -0.58 2.06 -21.09
N ASN A 144 -0.06 2.81 -20.10
CA ASN A 144 0.18 4.25 -20.18
C ASN A 144 -1.05 5.11 -20.53
N LYS A 145 -2.27 4.57 -20.38
CA LYS A 145 -3.51 5.35 -20.55
C LYS A 145 -3.68 6.37 -19.42
N LEU A 146 -3.15 6.08 -18.24
CA LEU A 146 -3.12 6.99 -17.09
C LEU A 146 -1.70 7.18 -16.56
N SER A 147 -1.38 8.43 -16.17
CA SER A 147 -0.21 8.71 -15.35
C SER A 147 -0.45 8.23 -13.91
N ARG A 148 0.64 8.07 -13.13
CA ARG A 148 0.55 7.74 -11.70
C ARG A 148 -0.31 8.71 -10.91
N ASN A 149 -0.15 10.01 -11.18
CA ASN A 149 -0.91 11.05 -10.49
C ASN A 149 -2.39 11.00 -10.89
N SER A 150 -2.68 10.88 -12.18
CA SER A 150 -4.07 10.74 -12.66
C SER A 150 -4.75 9.49 -12.09
N ALA A 151 -4.03 8.37 -12.01
CA ALA A 151 -4.55 7.14 -11.42
C ALA A 151 -4.88 7.29 -9.93
N LYS A 152 -4.05 8.03 -9.17
CA LYS A 152 -4.32 8.35 -7.77
C LYS A 152 -5.59 9.19 -7.61
N THR A 153 -5.77 10.20 -8.45
CA THR A 153 -6.99 11.02 -8.48
C THR A 153 -8.21 10.18 -8.84
N ALA A 154 -8.10 9.32 -9.86
CA ALA A 154 -9.18 8.41 -10.24
C ALA A 154 -9.54 7.45 -9.08
N LEU A 155 -8.54 6.90 -8.39
CA LEU A 155 -8.77 6.02 -7.24
C LEU A 155 -9.52 6.73 -6.11
N GLN A 156 -9.19 8.00 -5.82
CA GLN A 156 -9.93 8.78 -4.82
C GLN A 156 -11.41 8.94 -5.20
N GLU A 157 -11.69 9.14 -6.48
CA GLU A 157 -13.07 9.27 -6.96
C GLU A 157 -13.81 7.92 -6.92
N ILE A 158 -13.14 6.82 -7.30
CA ILE A 158 -13.68 5.46 -7.20
C ILE A 158 -14.05 5.13 -5.76
N VAL A 159 -13.16 5.43 -4.81
CA VAL A 159 -13.37 5.19 -3.37
C VAL A 159 -14.63 5.91 -2.87
N LYS A 160 -14.89 7.14 -3.34
CA LYS A 160 -16.04 7.95 -2.93
C LYS A 160 -17.35 7.54 -3.61
N THR A 161 -17.30 7.33 -4.93
CA THR A 161 -18.50 7.21 -5.76
C THR A 161 -18.83 5.78 -6.13
N GLY A 162 -17.82 4.93 -6.31
CA GLY A 162 -17.95 3.60 -6.89
C GLY A 162 -18.20 3.60 -8.40
N LYS A 163 -18.01 4.74 -9.09
CA LYS A 163 -18.19 4.82 -10.54
C LYS A 163 -17.13 4.00 -11.30
N PRO A 164 -17.47 3.50 -12.51
CA PRO A 164 -16.50 2.85 -13.39
C PRO A 164 -15.33 3.77 -13.75
N LEU A 165 -14.14 3.20 -13.94
CA LEU A 165 -12.94 3.97 -14.25
C LEU A 165 -13.09 4.76 -15.57
N SER A 166 -13.74 4.18 -16.58
CA SER A 166 -13.94 4.83 -17.88
C SER A 166 -14.71 6.14 -17.76
N GLU A 167 -15.75 6.19 -16.93
CA GLU A 167 -16.56 7.39 -16.70
C GLU A 167 -15.73 8.47 -16.01
N ILE A 168 -14.99 8.10 -14.96
CA ILE A 168 -14.14 9.02 -14.20
C ILE A 168 -13.05 9.63 -15.10
N ILE A 169 -12.46 8.82 -15.99
CA ILE A 169 -11.46 9.32 -16.95
C ILE A 169 -12.07 10.40 -17.85
N THR A 170 -13.30 10.19 -18.33
CA THR A 170 -13.97 11.16 -19.22
C THR A 170 -14.48 12.40 -18.48
N GLU A 171 -15.09 12.24 -17.30
CA GLU A 171 -15.67 13.35 -16.52
C GLU A 171 -14.60 14.30 -16.00
N GLN A 172 -13.47 13.75 -15.53
CA GLN A 172 -12.38 14.51 -14.97
C GLN A 172 -11.23 14.75 -15.97
N ASP A 173 -11.40 14.30 -17.21
CA ASP A 173 -10.43 14.46 -18.29
C ASP A 173 -9.02 13.97 -17.88
N LEU A 174 -8.94 12.81 -17.22
CA LEU A 174 -7.72 12.31 -16.57
C LEU A 174 -6.78 11.54 -17.49
N GLY A 175 -7.14 11.39 -18.77
CA GLY A 175 -6.35 10.68 -19.76
C GLY A 175 -4.91 11.20 -19.86
N ASN A 176 -3.96 10.30 -20.06
CA ASN A 176 -2.57 10.67 -20.29
C ASN A 176 -2.46 11.45 -21.61
N VAL A 177 -1.79 12.60 -21.58
CA VAL A 177 -1.47 13.34 -22.80
C VAL A 177 -0.24 12.69 -23.41
N SER A 178 -0.44 11.74 -24.33
CA SER A 178 0.66 11.07 -25.04
C SER A 178 1.02 11.74 -26.37
N ASN A 179 0.25 12.73 -26.82
CA ASN A 179 0.60 13.53 -27.99
C ASN A 179 1.80 14.42 -27.65
N GLU A 180 2.99 14.06 -28.18
CA GLU A 180 4.19 14.88 -28.07
C GLU A 180 3.92 16.33 -28.48
N SER A 181 3.07 16.57 -29.48
CA SER A 181 2.70 17.91 -29.95
C SER A 181 2.00 18.77 -28.88
N GLU A 182 1.10 18.18 -28.08
CA GLU A 182 0.40 18.89 -27.00
C GLU A 182 1.31 19.13 -25.79
N ILE A 183 2.17 18.17 -25.44
CA ILE A 183 3.19 18.39 -24.40
C ILE A 183 4.18 19.46 -24.85
N THR A 184 4.58 19.44 -26.12
CA THR A 184 5.57 20.38 -26.67
C THR A 184 5.05 21.82 -26.64
N SER A 185 3.77 22.05 -26.95
CA SER A 185 3.17 23.39 -26.90
C SER A 185 3.13 23.94 -25.47
N VAL A 186 2.75 23.11 -24.49
CA VAL A 186 2.76 23.50 -23.07
C VAL A 186 4.20 23.75 -22.58
N ILE A 187 5.17 22.93 -23.01
CA ILE A 187 6.59 23.15 -22.70
C ILE A 187 7.07 24.48 -23.27
N ASP A 188 6.72 24.82 -24.51
CA ASP A 188 7.10 26.10 -25.12
C ASP A 188 6.51 27.30 -24.38
N GLU A 189 5.29 27.16 -23.87
CA GLU A 189 4.64 28.17 -23.04
C GLU A 189 5.37 28.33 -21.68
N VAL A 190 5.69 27.22 -21.01
CA VAL A 190 6.43 27.24 -19.73
C VAL A 190 7.84 27.80 -19.90
N ILE A 191 8.55 27.46 -20.98
CA ILE A 191 9.88 28.01 -21.28
C ILE A 191 9.82 29.54 -21.49
N LYS A 192 8.74 30.04 -22.11
CA LYS A 192 8.53 31.49 -22.31
C LYS A 192 8.21 32.20 -21.00
N GLU A 193 7.33 31.63 -20.18
CA GLU A 193 6.94 32.21 -18.89
C GLU A 193 8.09 32.19 -17.87
N GLU A 194 8.85 31.10 -17.83
CA GLU A 194 9.91 30.85 -16.86
C GLU A 194 11.31 31.03 -17.47
N ALA A 195 11.49 32.08 -18.27
CA ALA A 195 12.75 32.35 -18.99
C ALA A 195 13.96 32.51 -18.06
N ASN A 196 13.75 32.96 -16.82
CA ASN A 196 14.80 33.05 -15.81
C ASN A 196 15.26 31.67 -15.35
N ALA A 197 14.32 30.76 -15.08
CA ALA A 197 14.61 29.38 -14.69
C ALA A 197 15.39 28.65 -15.81
N VAL A 198 15.08 28.92 -17.08
CA VAL A 198 15.78 28.33 -18.22
C VAL A 198 17.26 28.73 -18.26
N LYS A 199 17.60 29.99 -17.93
CA LYS A 199 18.99 30.44 -17.84
C LYS A 199 19.72 29.84 -16.66
N GLU A 200 19.02 29.70 -15.53
CA GLU A 200 19.58 29.16 -14.29
C GLU A 200 19.89 27.65 -14.38
N ILE A 201 19.31 26.91 -15.33
CA ILE A 201 19.61 25.47 -15.53
C ILE A 201 21.08 25.20 -15.82
N ASN A 202 21.78 26.10 -16.51
CA ASN A 202 23.21 25.94 -16.80
C ASN A 202 24.08 26.04 -15.54
N GLU A 203 23.61 26.72 -14.49
CA GLU A 203 24.31 26.88 -13.21
C GLU A 203 23.80 25.87 -12.16
N LYS A 204 22.50 25.56 -12.20
CA LYS A 204 21.81 24.64 -11.28
C LYS A 204 20.98 23.63 -12.06
N PRO A 205 21.51 22.42 -12.28
CA PRO A 205 20.79 21.35 -12.98
C PRO A 205 19.45 20.95 -12.33
N GLU A 206 19.29 21.19 -11.02
CA GLU A 206 18.06 20.91 -10.27
C GLU A 206 16.85 21.74 -10.75
N THR A 207 17.09 22.92 -11.34
CA THR A 207 16.04 23.80 -11.89
C THR A 207 15.26 23.13 -13.03
N LEU A 208 15.81 22.08 -13.65
CA LEU A 208 15.09 21.27 -14.63
C LEU A 208 13.88 20.55 -14.01
N ASN A 209 14.00 20.05 -12.78
CA ASN A 209 12.90 19.40 -12.08
C ASN A 209 11.79 20.39 -11.71
N PHE A 210 12.15 21.66 -11.46
CA PHE A 210 11.20 22.73 -11.25
C PHE A 210 10.36 22.99 -12.52
N LEU A 211 10.98 23.04 -13.70
CA LEU A 211 10.26 23.18 -14.97
C LEU A 211 9.34 21.98 -15.24
N VAL A 212 9.77 20.76 -14.94
CA VAL A 212 8.92 19.57 -15.01
C VAL A 212 7.68 19.75 -14.13
N GLY A 213 7.87 20.22 -12.89
CA GLY A 213 6.76 20.51 -11.97
C GLY A 213 5.76 21.54 -12.54
N LYS A 214 6.24 22.60 -13.19
CA LYS A 214 5.39 23.61 -13.85
C LYS A 214 4.59 23.06 -15.02
N VAL A 215 5.21 22.24 -15.87
CA VAL A 215 4.52 21.55 -16.98
C VAL A 215 3.47 20.60 -16.43
N MET A 216 3.78 19.84 -15.38
CA MET A 216 2.81 18.97 -14.71
C MET A 216 1.65 19.76 -14.11
N GLN A 217 1.91 20.93 -13.54
CA GLN A 217 0.86 21.81 -13.00
C GLN A 217 -0.08 22.31 -14.10
N LYS A 218 0.45 22.81 -15.22
CA LYS A 218 -0.36 23.26 -16.37
C LYS A 218 -1.16 22.14 -17.01
N THR A 219 -0.59 20.95 -17.09
CA THR A 219 -1.28 19.75 -17.61
C THR A 219 -2.15 19.05 -16.57
N LYS A 220 -2.35 19.63 -15.37
CA LYS A 220 -3.12 19.05 -14.26
C LYS A 220 -2.71 17.62 -13.89
N GLY A 221 -1.42 17.30 -13.99
CA GLY A 221 -0.86 15.99 -13.65
C GLY A 221 -1.05 14.92 -14.73
N LYS A 222 -1.60 15.26 -15.89
CA LYS A 222 -1.79 14.32 -17.01
C LYS A 222 -0.47 13.97 -17.70
N ALA A 223 0.47 14.90 -17.78
CA ALA A 223 1.75 14.63 -18.42
C ALA A 223 2.61 13.67 -17.58
N ASN A 224 3.25 12.71 -18.26
CA ASN A 224 4.19 11.79 -17.62
C ASN A 224 5.51 12.54 -17.29
N PRO A 225 5.95 12.56 -16.02
CA PRO A 225 7.19 13.26 -15.61
C PRO A 225 8.41 12.86 -16.44
N THR A 226 8.54 11.57 -16.76
CA THR A 226 9.70 11.03 -17.50
C THR A 226 9.72 11.53 -18.94
N THR A 227 8.55 11.52 -19.60
CA THR A 227 8.40 12.00 -20.97
C THR A 227 8.62 13.51 -21.04
N THR A 228 8.05 14.26 -20.10
CA THR A 228 8.24 15.72 -19.99
C THR A 228 9.71 16.08 -19.78
N LEU A 229 10.41 15.37 -18.89
CA LEU A 229 11.85 15.58 -18.65
C LEU A 229 12.67 15.35 -19.93
N ASN A 230 12.39 14.27 -20.66
CA ASN A 230 13.09 13.95 -21.91
C ASN A 230 12.86 15.01 -22.99
N ILE A 231 11.63 15.51 -23.16
CA ILE A 231 11.31 16.56 -24.14
C ILE A 231 11.98 17.88 -23.76
N LEU A 232 11.95 18.25 -22.47
CA LEU A 232 12.63 19.45 -21.97
C LEU A 232 14.14 19.41 -22.22
N LYS A 233 14.79 18.28 -21.89
CA LYS A 233 16.23 18.09 -22.18
C LYS A 233 16.55 18.26 -23.66
N LYS A 234 15.75 17.65 -24.54
CA LYS A 234 15.91 17.75 -25.99
C LYS A 234 15.72 19.18 -26.50
N LYS A 235 14.73 19.92 -26.00
CA LYS A 235 14.48 21.33 -26.37
C LYS A 235 15.59 22.28 -25.90
N LEU A 236 16.18 22.00 -24.74
CA LEU A 236 17.21 22.83 -24.12
C LEU A 236 18.64 22.45 -24.55
N GLY A 237 18.81 21.42 -25.39
CA GLY A 237 20.12 20.97 -25.86
C GLY A 237 20.97 20.27 -24.80
N LEU A 238 20.35 19.80 -23.72
CA LEU A 238 20.98 19.11 -22.60
C LEU A 238 20.89 17.60 -22.85
N SER A 239 21.82 17.05 -23.64
CA SER A 239 21.97 15.60 -23.84
C SER A 239 22.55 14.93 -22.61
#